data_AF-A0A2E3XLH6-F1
#
_entry.id   AF-A0A2E3XLH6-F1
#
_cell.length_a   1.000
_cell.length_b   1.000
_cell.length_c   1.000
_cell.angle_alpha   90.00
_cell.angle_beta   90.00
_cell.angle_gamma   90.00
#
_symmetry.space_group_name_H-M   'P 1'
#
loop_
_entity.id
_entity.type
_entity.pdbx_description
1 polymer ?
#
loop_
_entity_poly.entity_id
_entity_poly.type
_entity_poly.pdbx_seq_one_letter_code
_entity_poly.pdbx_strand_id
1 'polypeptide(L)'
;MVETNNFQTEDQKSTASLETLITSKIVTQVENIRAKTSGPAIRISRTLVYGLTATIIILIALPFLFIGMSRGLIEIFDLWVFSERSRAVWFVYLLNATLWSTIGLLIWRRRPKGAATPKEGVSHMEGNDV
;
A
#
# COMPACT_ATOMS: atom_id res chain seq x y z
N MET A 1 -36.38 -46.16 -54.18
CA MET A 1 -35.18 -45.83 -53.40
C MET A 1 -35.17 -44.33 -53.29
N VAL A 2 -35.67 -43.78 -52.18
CA VAL A 2 -35.87 -42.34 -51.99
C VAL A 2 -34.65 -41.78 -51.27
N GLU A 3 -33.98 -40.82 -51.90
CA GLU A 3 -32.75 -40.20 -51.42
C GLU A 3 -33.12 -39.07 -50.43
N THR A 4 -33.06 -39.35 -49.12
CA THR A 4 -33.46 -38.42 -48.05
C THR A 4 -32.27 -37.81 -47.28
N ASN A 5 -31.04 -37.90 -47.78
CA ASN A 5 -29.85 -37.71 -46.94
C ASN A 5 -29.25 -36.29 -46.90
N ASN A 6 -29.88 -35.26 -47.49
CA ASN A 6 -29.22 -33.95 -47.65
C ASN A 6 -29.92 -32.74 -46.99
N PHE A 7 -31.09 -32.91 -46.37
CA PHE A 7 -31.83 -31.78 -45.77
C PHE A 7 -31.52 -31.56 -44.28
N GLN A 8 -30.93 -32.54 -43.58
CA GLN A 8 -30.63 -32.42 -42.15
C GLN A 8 -29.22 -31.86 -41.84
N THR A 9 -28.31 -31.82 -42.81
CA THR A 9 -26.89 -31.55 -42.57
C THR A 9 -26.58 -30.05 -42.39
N GLU A 10 -27.33 -29.14 -43.02
CA GLU A 10 -27.10 -27.69 -42.88
C GLU A 10 -27.66 -27.11 -41.58
N ASP A 11 -28.89 -27.50 -41.19
CA ASP A 11 -29.52 -27.04 -39.94
C ASP A 11 -28.74 -27.50 -38.71
N GLN A 12 -28.26 -28.76 -38.71
CA GLN A 12 -27.48 -29.32 -37.60
C GLN A 12 -26.08 -28.70 -37.46
N LYS A 13 -25.47 -28.24 -38.57
CA LYS A 13 -24.20 -27.51 -38.55
C LYS A 13 -24.39 -26.08 -38.05
N SER A 14 -25.50 -25.45 -38.41
CA SER A 14 -25.87 -24.11 -37.95
C SER A 14 -26.14 -24.11 -36.43
N THR A 15 -26.95 -25.03 -35.92
CA THR A 15 -27.24 -25.13 -34.47
C THR A 15 -26.00 -25.47 -33.66
N ALA A 16 -25.15 -26.40 -34.13
CA ALA A 16 -23.86 -26.69 -33.48
C ALA A 16 -22.92 -25.46 -33.44
N SER A 17 -22.95 -24.64 -34.49
CA SER A 17 -22.18 -23.38 -34.53
C SER A 17 -22.75 -22.32 -33.57
N LEU A 18 -24.07 -22.22 -33.43
CA LEU A 18 -24.71 -21.29 -32.49
C LEU A 18 -24.50 -21.71 -31.04
N GLU A 19 -24.58 -23.01 -30.74
CA GLU A 19 -24.33 -23.53 -29.40
C GLU A 19 -22.88 -23.31 -28.93
N THR A 20 -21.91 -23.49 -29.84
CA THR A 20 -20.51 -23.20 -29.55
C THR A 20 -20.25 -21.69 -29.40
N LEU A 21 -20.94 -20.84 -30.17
CA LEU A 21 -20.88 -19.38 -30.01
C LEU A 21 -21.50 -18.91 -28.69
N ILE A 22 -22.64 -19.47 -28.28
CA ILE A 22 -23.28 -19.13 -27.00
C ILE A 22 -22.40 -19.58 -25.82
N THR A 23 -21.90 -20.81 -25.88
CA THR A 23 -21.03 -21.38 -24.84
C THR A 23 -19.75 -20.57 -24.70
N SER A 24 -19.08 -20.23 -25.82
CA SER A 24 -17.87 -19.40 -25.79
C SER A 24 -18.15 -17.99 -25.26
N LYS A 25 -19.29 -17.38 -25.60
CA LYS A 25 -19.70 -16.07 -25.07
C LYS A 25 -19.84 -16.09 -23.54
N ILE A 26 -20.46 -17.14 -23.00
CA ILE A 26 -20.70 -17.30 -21.56
C ILE A 26 -19.37 -17.54 -20.83
N VAL A 27 -18.54 -18.45 -21.33
CA VAL A 27 -17.22 -18.73 -20.74
C VAL A 27 -16.35 -17.47 -20.73
N THR A 28 -16.34 -16.70 -21.81
CA THR A 28 -15.57 -15.44 -21.88
C THR A 28 -16.05 -14.40 -20.88
N GLN A 29 -17.37 -14.30 -20.63
CA GLN A 29 -17.94 -13.41 -19.61
C GLN A 29 -17.53 -13.84 -18.19
N VAL A 30 -17.62 -15.13 -17.88
CA VAL A 30 -17.21 -15.68 -16.57
C VAL A 30 -15.72 -15.49 -16.34
N GLU A 31 -14.89 -15.71 -17.36
CA GLU A 31 -13.45 -15.49 -17.30
C GLU A 31 -13.12 -14.01 -17.05
N ASN A 32 -13.88 -13.09 -17.66
CA ASN A 32 -13.72 -11.65 -17.45
C ASN A 32 -14.09 -11.21 -16.01
N ILE A 33 -15.14 -11.81 -15.43
CA ILE A 33 -15.52 -11.57 -14.03
C ILE A 33 -14.45 -12.13 -13.08
N ARG A 34 -13.97 -13.36 -13.33
CA ARG A 34 -12.88 -14.00 -12.57
C ARG A 34 -11.59 -13.18 -12.64
N ALA A 35 -11.21 -12.73 -13.83
CA ALA A 35 -10.02 -11.90 -14.04
C ALA A 35 -10.11 -10.56 -13.29
N LYS A 36 -11.30 -9.96 -13.19
CA LYS A 36 -11.53 -8.70 -12.47
C LYS A 36 -11.64 -8.85 -10.95
N THR A 37 -12.03 -10.02 -10.44
CA THR A 37 -12.25 -10.25 -9.00
C THR A 37 -11.07 -10.96 -8.33
N SER A 38 -10.57 -12.06 -8.90
CA SER A 38 -9.54 -12.89 -8.26
C SER A 38 -8.14 -12.32 -8.41
N GLY A 39 -7.76 -11.84 -9.59
CA GLY A 39 -6.42 -11.30 -9.85
C GLY A 39 -6.11 -10.02 -9.05
N PRO A 40 -6.97 -8.99 -9.12
CA PRO A 40 -6.81 -7.75 -8.37
C PRO A 40 -6.94 -7.91 -6.85
N ALA A 41 -7.77 -8.83 -6.35
CA ALA A 41 -7.89 -9.05 -4.90
C ALA A 41 -6.61 -9.66 -4.31
N ILE A 42 -6.04 -10.67 -4.97
CA ILE A 42 -4.83 -11.35 -4.48
C ILE A 42 -3.64 -10.40 -4.38
N ARG A 43 -3.45 -9.49 -5.36
CA ARG A 43 -2.37 -8.51 -5.29
C ARG A 43 -2.53 -7.54 -4.11
N ILE A 44 -3.76 -7.06 -3.85
CA ILE A 44 -4.06 -6.13 -2.75
C ILE A 44 -3.78 -6.82 -1.42
N SER A 45 -4.24 -8.07 -1.25
CA SER A 45 -3.98 -8.86 -0.04
C SER A 45 -2.48 -9.04 0.20
N ARG A 46 -1.71 -9.39 -0.83
CA ARG A 46 -0.25 -9.55 -0.69
C ARG A 46 0.43 -8.23 -0.32
N THR A 47 0.09 -7.13 -0.98
CA THR A 47 0.66 -5.82 -0.65
C THR A 47 0.32 -5.38 0.77
N LEU A 48 -0.90 -5.65 1.24
CA LEU A 48 -1.29 -5.35 2.62
C LEU A 48 -0.46 -6.16 3.63
N VAL A 49 -0.32 -7.46 3.40
CA VAL A 49 0.44 -8.36 4.29
C VAL A 49 1.90 -7.97 4.29
N TYR A 50 2.55 -7.88 3.12
CA TYR A 50 3.95 -7.50 3.04
C TYR A 50 4.20 -6.08 3.54
N GLY A 51 3.28 -5.14 3.29
CA GLY A 51 3.35 -3.77 3.79
C GLY A 51 3.28 -3.71 5.31
N LEU A 52 2.36 -4.46 5.93
CA LEU A 52 2.24 -4.54 7.38
C LEU A 52 3.47 -5.22 8.00
N THR A 53 3.91 -6.35 7.43
CA THR A 53 5.12 -7.05 7.89
C THR A 53 6.35 -6.15 7.78
N ALA A 54 6.53 -5.47 6.65
CA ALA A 54 7.64 -4.53 6.47
C ALA A 54 7.58 -3.38 7.48
N THR A 55 6.38 -2.84 7.75
CA THR A 55 6.20 -1.78 8.74
C THR A 55 6.62 -2.23 10.13
N ILE A 56 6.20 -3.42 10.55
CA ILE A 56 6.58 -3.99 11.86
C ILE A 56 8.09 -4.22 11.92
N ILE A 57 8.69 -4.79 10.88
CA ILE A 57 10.14 -5.00 10.81
C ILE A 57 10.88 -3.67 10.92
N ILE A 58 10.47 -2.65 10.18
CA ILE A 58 11.07 -1.30 10.24
C ILE A 58 10.92 -0.72 11.64
N LEU A 59 9.73 -0.84 12.25
CA LEU A 59 9.45 -0.30 13.58
C LEU A 59 10.35 -0.92 14.65
N ILE A 60 10.64 -2.22 14.55
CA ILE A 60 11.57 -2.91 15.46
C ILE A 60 13.03 -2.59 15.08
N ALA A 61 13.38 -2.58 13.80
CA ALA A 61 14.75 -2.36 13.34
C ALA A 61 15.24 -0.93 13.61
N LEU A 62 14.35 0.06 13.56
CA LEU A 62 14.68 1.47 13.71
C LEU A 62 15.38 1.81 15.04
N PRO A 63 14.87 1.41 16.23
CA PRO A 63 15.58 1.64 17.49
C PRO A 63 16.91 0.87 17.56
N PHE A 64 16.98 -0.36 17.05
CA PHE A 64 18.25 -1.12 17.03
C PHE A 64 19.31 -0.45 16.17
N LEU A 65 18.93 0.05 14.98
CA LEU A 65 19.80 0.82 14.11
C LEU A 65 20.25 2.11 14.81
N PHE A 66 19.36 2.77 15.55
CA PHE A 66 19.71 3.96 16.32
C PHE A 66 20.73 3.68 17.44
N ILE A 67 20.52 2.62 18.23
CA ILE A 67 21.48 2.20 19.25
C ILE A 67 22.82 1.82 18.60
N GLY A 68 22.80 1.04 17.52
CA GLY A 68 24.00 0.61 16.81
C GLY A 68 24.80 1.77 16.24
N MET A 69 24.11 2.73 15.61
CA MET A 69 24.73 3.95 15.07
C MET A 69 25.33 4.80 16.19
N SER A 70 24.61 4.99 17.30
CA SER A 70 25.13 5.71 18.46
C SER A 70 26.39 5.05 19.04
N ARG A 71 26.39 3.72 19.19
CA ARG A 71 27.55 2.94 19.65
C ARG A 71 28.72 3.05 18.68
N GLY A 72 28.47 2.85 17.38
CA GLY A 72 29.51 2.92 16.36
C GLY A 72 30.15 4.31 16.28
N LEU A 73 29.34 5.37 16.31
CA LEU A 73 29.86 6.74 16.34
C LEU A 73 30.73 6.99 17.58
N ILE A 74 30.29 6.56 18.77
CA ILE A 74 31.12 6.72 19.99
C ILE A 74 32.49 6.06 19.81
N GLU A 75 32.52 4.83 19.29
CA GLU A 75 33.78 4.08 19.12
C GLU A 75 34.69 4.69 18.04
N ILE A 76 34.11 5.17 16.93
CA ILE A 76 34.85 5.88 15.88
C ILE A 76 35.42 7.21 16.41
N PHE A 77 34.65 7.97 17.19
CA PHE A 77 35.12 9.25 17.75
C PHE A 77 36.12 9.07 18.90
N ASP A 78 36.01 7.99 19.70
CA ASP A 78 36.97 7.60 20.74
C ASP A 78 38.34 7.26 20.11
N LEU A 79 38.34 6.58 18.96
CA LEU A 79 39.57 6.23 18.24
C LEU A 79 40.18 7.37 17.42
N TRP A 80 39.36 8.27 16.87
CA TRP A 80 39.82 9.24 15.85
C TRP A 80 39.96 10.69 16.34
N VAL A 81 39.19 11.13 17.35
CA VAL A 81 39.05 12.59 17.63
C VAL A 81 39.35 12.99 19.07
N PHE A 82 38.96 12.22 20.09
CA PHE A 82 39.10 12.65 21.49
C PHE A 82 39.79 11.58 22.36
N SER A 83 40.97 11.90 22.93
CA SER A 83 41.66 11.01 23.89
C SER A 83 40.93 10.83 25.23
N GLU A 84 39.88 11.61 25.49
CA GLU A 84 39.07 11.54 26.70
C GLU A 84 37.67 11.03 26.39
N ARG A 85 37.43 9.77 26.76
CA ARG A 85 36.20 9.00 26.54
C ARG A 85 34.93 9.75 26.95
N SER A 86 35.00 10.50 28.05
CA SER A 86 33.86 11.27 28.56
C SER A 86 33.39 12.34 27.59
N ARG A 87 34.31 13.01 26.87
CA ARG A 87 33.97 14.10 25.93
C ARG A 87 33.36 13.57 24.63
N ALA A 88 33.86 12.43 24.14
CA ALA A 88 33.35 11.77 22.94
C ALA A 88 31.88 11.37 23.09
N VAL A 89 31.49 10.83 24.25
CA VAL A 89 30.11 10.40 24.53
C VAL A 89 29.12 11.58 24.47
N TRP A 90 29.43 12.71 25.11
CA TRP A 90 28.58 13.90 25.09
C TRP A 90 28.42 14.49 23.69
N PHE A 91 29.50 14.49 22.90
CA PHE A 91 29.46 14.99 21.54
C PHE A 91 28.54 14.15 20.64
N VAL A 92 28.62 12.81 20.76
CA VAL A 92 27.73 11.92 20.00
C VAL A 92 26.28 12.07 20.43
N TYR A 93 26.00 12.28 21.72
CA TYR A 93 24.64 12.56 22.18
C TYR A 93 24.09 13.87 21.64
N LEU A 94 24.89 14.94 21.60
CA LEU A 94 24.48 16.20 20.98
C LEU A 94 24.24 16.06 19.48
N LEU A 95 25.10 15.33 18.78
CA LEU A 95 24.96 15.06 17.35
C LEU A 95 23.66 14.28 17.06
N ASN A 96 23.41 13.22 17.81
CA ASN A 96 22.17 12.44 17.69
C ASN A 96 20.93 13.27 18.04
N ALA A 97 20.96 14.03 19.13
CA ALA A 97 19.85 14.91 19.51
C ALA A 97 19.52 15.90 18.38
N THR A 98 20.55 16.47 17.75
CA THR A 98 20.39 17.39 16.61
C THR A 98 19.80 16.68 15.39
N LEU A 99 20.30 15.47 15.07
CA LEU A 99 19.79 14.67 13.95
C LEU A 99 18.31 14.29 14.12
N TRP A 100 17.91 13.85 15.31
CA TRP A 100 16.52 13.50 15.59
C TRP A 100 15.60 14.70 15.70
N SER A 101 16.08 15.80 16.29
CA SER A 101 15.33 17.05 16.37
C SER A 101 15.04 17.59 14.96
N THR A 102 16.02 17.55 14.06
CA THR A 102 15.82 17.97 12.66
C THR A 102 14.86 17.06 11.92
N ILE A 103 14.94 15.72 12.09
CA ILE A 103 13.96 14.79 11.51
C ILE A 103 12.54 15.08 12.01
N GLY A 104 12.38 15.26 13.33
CA GLY A 104 11.09 15.58 13.95
C GLY A 104 10.52 16.90 13.43
N LEU A 105 11.37 17.91 13.28
CA LEU A 105 11.00 19.21 12.74
C LEU A 105 10.58 19.13 11.26
N LEU A 106 11.26 18.32 10.45
CA LEU A 106 10.90 18.10 9.05
C LEU A 106 9.53 17.43 8.92
N ILE A 107 9.26 16.42 9.74
CA ILE A 107 7.94 15.77 9.81
C ILE A 107 6.89 16.77 10.27
N TRP A 108 7.19 17.57 11.31
CA TRP A 108 6.30 18.61 11.79
C TRP A 108 5.97 19.66 10.72
N ARG A 109 6.93 20.02 9.87
CA ARG A 109 6.74 20.96 8.76
C ARG A 109 5.74 20.45 7.72
N ARG A 110 5.57 19.13 7.60
CA ARG A 110 4.60 18.47 6.69
C ARG A 110 3.17 18.42 7.27
N ARG A 111 2.92 18.96 8.47
CA ARG A 111 1.58 18.94 9.07
C ARG A 111 0.55 19.69 8.22
N PRO A 112 -0.66 19.13 7.97
CA PRO A 112 -1.73 19.83 7.29
C PRO A 112 -2.24 20.98 8.16
N LYS A 113 -2.26 22.20 7.58
CA LYS A 113 -2.83 23.39 8.23
C LYS A 113 -4.35 23.32 8.04
N GLY A 114 -5.12 23.20 9.12
CA GLY A 114 -6.59 23.11 9.07
C GLY A 114 -7.24 22.04 9.95
N ALA A 115 -6.46 21.26 10.71
CA ALA A 115 -7.03 20.28 11.65
C ALA A 115 -7.78 20.90 12.85
N ALA A 116 -7.65 22.22 13.06
CA ALA A 116 -8.24 22.95 14.18
C ALA A 116 -9.27 24.01 13.78
N THR A 117 -9.57 24.17 12.48
CA THR A 117 -10.67 25.04 12.04
C THR A 117 -11.99 24.29 12.18
N PRO A 118 -12.93 24.76 13.03
CA PRO A 118 -14.28 24.20 13.07
C PRO A 118 -14.89 24.28 11.67
N LYS A 119 -15.61 23.24 11.24
CA LYS A 119 -16.42 23.31 10.02
C LYS A 119 -17.54 24.33 10.26
N GLU A 120 -17.31 25.56 9.84
CA GLU A 120 -18.32 26.62 9.83
C GLU A 120 -19.34 26.27 8.75
N GLY A 121 -20.52 25.77 9.14
CA GLY A 121 -21.56 25.48 8.15
C GLY A 121 -22.61 24.44 8.56
N VAL A 122 -23.18 24.51 9.76
CA VAL A 122 -24.50 23.90 10.07
C VAL A 122 -25.24 24.72 11.15
N SER A 123 -25.47 26.01 10.92
CA SER A 123 -26.33 26.80 11.85
C SER A 123 -27.28 27.78 11.13
N HIS A 124 -27.58 27.53 9.85
CA HIS A 124 -28.43 28.43 9.05
C HIS A 124 -29.77 27.80 8.62
N MET A 125 -30.21 26.73 9.31
CA MET A 125 -31.52 26.10 9.10
C MET A 125 -32.32 26.04 10.41
N GLU A 126 -32.52 27.20 11.04
CA GLU A 126 -33.52 27.34 12.10
C GLU A 126 -34.23 28.68 11.91
N GLY A 127 -35.50 28.63 11.52
CA GLY A 127 -36.37 29.79 11.45
C GLY A 127 -36.87 30.11 10.04
N ASN A 128 -37.81 29.32 9.51
CA ASN A 128 -38.97 29.90 8.83
C ASN A 128 -40.11 28.88 8.69
N ASP A 129 -40.75 28.56 9.81
CA ASP A 129 -42.01 27.83 9.85
C ASP A 129 -42.85 28.35 11.02
N VAL A 130 -43.43 29.54 10.79
CA VAL A 130 -44.68 30.04 11.41
C VAL A 130 -45.47 30.84 10.38
#